data_AF-A0A2G9G3B6-F1
#
_entry.id   AF-A0A2G9G3B6-F1
#
_cell.length_a   1.000
_cell.length_b   1.000
_cell.length_c   1.000
_cell.angle_alpha   90.00
_cell.angle_beta   90.00
_cell.angle_gamma   90.00
#
_symmetry.space_group_name_H-M   'P 1'
#
loop_
_entity.id
_entity.type
_entity.pdbx_description
1 polymer ?
#
loop_
_entity_poly.entity_id
_entity_poly.type
_entity_poly.pdbx_seq_one_letter_code
_entity_poly.pdbx_strand_id
1 'polypeptide(L)' 'MVEEMKVALRLEEGENGFVAAEEVERGVRELMESEKGKEVRKVVQKMSEEAGAAMSDGGSSVAALGKLVESWRRR' A
#
# COMPACT_ATOMS: atom_id res chain seq x y z
N MET A 1 2.73 -4.20 -9.65
CA MET A 1 1.75 -4.11 -8.53
C MET A 1 1.77 -2.74 -7.84
N VAL A 2 2.75 -2.37 -7.01
CA VAL A 2 2.69 -1.09 -6.24
C VAL A 2 2.74 0.17 -7.11
N GLU A 3 3.49 0.14 -8.21
CA GLU A 3 3.56 1.25 -9.17
C GLU A 3 2.25 1.40 -9.95
N GLU A 4 1.63 0.28 -10.36
CA GLU A 4 0.32 0.25 -11.05
C GLU A 4 -0.81 0.73 -10.14
N MET A 5 -0.74 0.40 -8.85
CA MET A 5 -1.66 0.86 -7.82
C MET A 5 -1.44 2.34 -7.44
N LYS A 6 -0.37 2.98 -7.95
CA LYS A 6 0.00 4.37 -7.67
C LYS A 6 0.14 4.68 -6.18
N VAL A 7 0.69 3.72 -5.41
CA VAL A 7 0.88 3.83 -3.96
C VAL A 7 2.33 4.09 -3.55
N ALA A 8 3.26 4.19 -4.51
CA ALA A 8 4.69 4.35 -4.24
C ALA A 8 5.37 5.27 -5.24
N LEU A 9 6.50 5.84 -4.81
CA LEU A 9 7.48 6.50 -5.67
C LEU A 9 8.75 5.64 -5.70
N ARG A 10 9.27 5.39 -6.90
CA ARG A 10 10.52 4.66 -7.09
C ARG A 10 11.70 5.61 -6.94
N LEU A 11 12.75 5.14 -6.26
CA LEU A 11 14.04 5.81 -6.17
C LEU A 11 15.02 5.13 -7.11
N GLU A 12 15.95 5.90 -7.66
CA GLU A 12 17.00 5.38 -8.53
C GLU A 12 18.19 4.85 -7.72
N GLU A 13 18.59 3.61 -8.00
CA GLU A 13 19.76 2.99 -7.37
C GLU A 13 21.04 3.30 -8.17
N GLY A 14 22.15 3.51 -7.46
CA GLY A 14 23.46 3.59 -8.06
C GLY A 14 24.01 2.21 -8.47
N GLU A 15 25.11 2.19 -9.22
CA GLU A 15 25.73 0.96 -9.74
C GLU A 15 26.17 -0.03 -8.65
N ASN A 16 26.40 0.47 -7.43
CA ASN A 16 26.74 -0.33 -6.25
C ASN A 16 25.52 -0.93 -5.53
N GLY A 17 24.30 -0.72 -6.06
CA GLY A 17 23.04 -1.16 -5.45
C GLY A 17 22.58 -0.30 -4.26
N PHE A 18 23.19 0.87 -4.05
CA PHE A 18 22.78 1.82 -3.01
C PHE A 18 22.15 3.06 -3.62
N VAL A 19 21.16 3.61 -2.90
CA VAL A 19 20.54 4.89 -3.24
C VAL A 19 21.37 6.02 -2.64
N ALA A 20 21.71 7.03 -3.45
CA ALA A 20 22.46 8.20 -2.99
C ALA A 20 21.63 9.05 -2.01
N ALA A 21 22.28 9.80 -1.12
CA ALA A 21 21.57 10.61 -0.13
C ALA A 21 20.71 11.70 -0.80
N GLU A 22 21.19 12.27 -1.89
CA GLU A 22 20.50 13.29 -2.69
C GLU A 22 19.23 12.73 -3.35
N GLU A 23 19.28 11.46 -3.77
CA GLU A 23 18.15 10.74 -4.33
C GLU A 23 17.07 10.49 -3.27
N VAL A 24 17.48 10.11 -2.05
CA VAL A 24 16.56 9.96 -0.92
C VAL A 24 15.92 11.29 -0.56
N GLU A 25 16.70 12.38 -0.45
CA GLU A 25 16.17 13.71 -0.17
C GLU A 25 15.11 14.11 -1.22
N ARG A 26 15.43 13.94 -2.51
CA ARG A 26 14.51 14.23 -3.61
C ARG A 26 13.23 13.42 -3.47
N GLY A 27 13.34 12.11 -3.25
CA GLY A 27 12.20 11.22 -3.11
C GLY A 27 11.30 11.59 -1.93
N VAL A 28 11.89 11.94 -0.78
CA VAL A 28 11.14 12.40 0.38
C VAL A 28 10.43 13.72 0.09
N ARG A 29 11.12 14.70 -0.53
CA ARG A 29 10.51 15.99 -0.88
C ARG A 29 9.38 15.81 -1.91
N GLU A 30 9.58 14.99 -2.94
CA GLU A 30 8.54 14.68 -3.92
C GLU A 30 7.35 14.00 -3.26
N LEU A 31 7.57 13.02 -2.38
CA LEU A 31 6.49 12.39 -1.65
C LEU A 31 5.73 13.40 -0.80
N MET A 32 6.42 14.24 -0.04
CA MET A 32 5.80 15.10 0.98
C MET A 32 5.15 16.36 0.40
N GLU A 33 5.82 17.03 -0.52
CA GLU A 33 5.53 18.41 -0.92
C GLU A 33 4.94 18.55 -2.34
N SER A 34 5.02 17.51 -3.18
CA SER A 34 4.51 17.59 -4.56
C SER A 34 3.04 17.15 -4.69
N GLU A 35 2.37 17.60 -5.76
CA GLU A 35 1.02 17.12 -6.10
C GLU A 35 1.00 15.62 -6.39
N LYS A 36 2.04 15.08 -7.04
CA LYS A 36 2.17 13.63 -7.25
C LYS A 36 2.24 12.87 -5.92
N GLY A 37 3.00 13.37 -4.96
CA GLY A 37 3.08 12.79 -3.61
C GLY A 37 1.75 12.86 -2.84
N LYS A 38 1.00 13.95 -3.02
CA LYS A 38 -0.35 14.11 -2.47
C LYS A 38 -1.35 13.12 -3.07
N GLU A 39 -1.30 12.87 -4.37
CA GLU A 39 -2.11 11.83 -5.03
C GLU A 39 -1.81 10.44 -4.46
N VAL A 40 -0.52 10.10 -4.33
CA VAL A 40 -0.08 8.83 -3.71
C VAL A 40 -0.67 8.69 -2.30
N ARG A 41 -0.49 9.70 -1.43
CA ARG A 41 -1.03 9.65 -0.07
C ARG A 41 -2.56 9.50 -0.03
N LYS A 42 -3.28 10.16 -0.93
CA LYS A 42 -4.75 10.05 -1.02
C LYS A 42 -5.19 8.64 -1.39
N VAL A 43 -4.53 8.00 -2.35
CA VAL A 43 -4.82 6.62 -2.74
C VAL A 43 -4.51 5.67 -1.59
N VAL A 44 -3.34 5.84 -0.95
CA VAL A 44 -2.93 5.02 0.20
C VAL A 44 -3.90 5.16 1.37
N GLN A 45 -4.35 6.38 1.68
CA GLN A 45 -5.31 6.61 2.76
C GLN A 45 -6.64 5.88 2.49
N LYS A 46 -7.19 6.05 1.28
CA LYS A 46 -8.42 5.35 0.89
C LYS A 46 -8.26 3.83 1.00
N MET A 47 -7.14 3.29 0.50
CA MET A 47 -6.85 1.87 0.55
C MET A 47 -6.70 1.37 2.00
N SER A 48 -6.11 2.18 2.89
CA SER A 48 -6.02 1.88 4.32
C SER A 48 -7.40 1.79 4.98
N GLU A 49 -8.31 2.70 4.64
CA GLU A 49 -9.69 2.69 5.16
C GLU A 49 -10.46 1.45 4.66
N GLU A 50 -10.35 1.13 3.37
CA GLU A 50 -10.96 -0.07 2.77
C GLU A 50 -10.40 -1.36 3.37
N ALA A 51 -9.08 -1.44 3.57
CA ALA A 51 -8.43 -2.58 4.23
C ALA A 51 -8.90 -2.72 5.68
N GLY A 52 -9.03 -1.61 6.41
CA GLY A 52 -9.57 -1.59 7.77
C GLY A 52 -11.00 -2.12 7.83
N ALA A 53 -11.88 -1.65 6.92
CA ALA A 53 -13.27 -2.11 6.84
C ALA A 53 -13.40 -3.59 6.43
N ALA A 54 -12.52 -4.08 5.56
CA ALA A 54 -12.50 -5.49 5.17
C ALA A 54 -12.08 -6.41 6.34
N MET A 55 -11.22 -5.93 7.24
CA MET A 55 -10.68 -6.68 8.38
C MET A 55 -11.44 -6.50 9.69
N SER A 56 -12.37 -5.55 9.77
CA SER A 56 -13.18 -5.32 10.97
C SER A 56 -14.10 -6.51 11.29
N ASP A 57 -14.69 -6.51 12.48
CA ASP A 57 -15.74 -7.48 12.82
C ASP A 57 -16.89 -7.40 11.81
N GLY A 58 -17.27 -8.54 11.25
CA GLY A 58 -18.26 -8.63 10.16
C GLY A 58 -17.77 -8.12 8.79
N GLY A 59 -16.51 -7.68 8.70
CA GLY A 59 -15.85 -7.24 7.48
C GLY A 59 -15.73 -8.35 6.44
N SER A 60 -15.57 -7.95 5.17
CA SER A 60 -15.64 -8.87 4.03
C SER A 60 -14.58 -9.97 4.07
N SER A 61 -13.34 -9.66 4.45
CA SER A 61 -12.26 -10.63 4.54
C SER A 61 -12.46 -11.60 5.70
N VAL A 62 -12.86 -11.09 6.88
CA VAL A 62 -13.17 -11.92 8.05
C VAL A 62 -14.33 -12.86 7.75
N ALA A 63 -15.41 -12.36 7.13
CA ALA A 63 -16.56 -13.16 6.76
C ALA A 63 -16.23 -14.24 5.71
N ALA A 64 -15.43 -13.90 4.70
CA ALA A 64 -14.99 -14.86 3.67
C ALA A 64 -14.14 -15.99 4.27
N LEU A 65 -13.21 -15.65 5.17
CA LEU A 65 -12.41 -16.63 5.88
C LEU A 65 -13.27 -17.52 6.79
N GLY A 66 -14.26 -16.94 7.48
CA GLY A 66 -15.22 -17.72 8.28
C GLY A 66 -15.96 -18.77 7.45
N LYS A 67 -16.47 -18.38 6.27
CA LYS A 67 -17.13 -19.31 5.33
C LYS A 67 -16.20 -20.45 4.89
N LEU A 68 -14.93 -20.15 4.61
CA LEU A 68 -13.93 -21.16 4.27
C LEU A 68 -13.75 -22.16 5.41
N VAL A 69 -13.57 -21.69 6.64
CA VAL A 69 -13.40 -22.55 7.83
C VAL A 69 -14.64 -23.42 8.06
N GLU A 70 -15.85 -22.87 7.92
CA GLU A 70 -17.07 -23.66 8.02
C GLU A 70 -17.19 -24.74 6.94
N SER A 71 -16.71 -24.46 5.72
CA SER A 71 -16.72 -25.46 4.64
C SER A 71 -15.86 -26.68 4.98
N TRP A 72 -14.76 -26.49 5.71
CA TRP A 72 -13.89 -27.57 6.14
C TRP A 72 -14.47 -28.38 7.29
N ARG A 73 -15.27 -27.76 8.17
CA ARG A 73 -15.96 -28.45 9.27
C ARG A 73 -17.15 -29.31 8.82
N ARG A 74 -17.65 -29.07 7.61
CA ARG A 74 -18.75 -29.82 6.99
C ARG A 74 -18.26 -30.99 6.12
N ARG A 75 -16.94 -31.20 6.05
CA ARG A 75 -16.30 -32.43 5.57
C ARG A 75 -16.02 -33.34 6.74
#